data_AF-A0A191ZWA2-F1
#
_entry.id   AF-A0A191ZWA2-F1
#
_cell.length_a   1.000
_cell.length_b   1.000
_cell.length_c   1.000
_cell.angle_alpha   90.00
_cell.angle_beta   90.00
_cell.angle_gamma   90.00
#
_symmetry.space_group_name_H-M   'P 1'
#
loop_
_entity.id
_entity.type
_entity.pdbx_description
1 polymer ?
#
loop_
_entity_poly.entity_id
_entity_poly.type
_entity_poly.pdbx_seq_one_letter_code
_entity_poly.pdbx_strand_id
1 'polypeptide(L)'
;MSSHQQLLLISACILGFGAMEFVTRRYQASVSGKATANDAWLEVLMFVSLVAITQPIALLGSNALCNWLMPAQHNAWANLPWWAMTGLLLIGDDLTQYLWHRASHSPLLWPLHRAHHSSSYMSVRITYRNNFFYYLMMPGLWIGGVAVYLGFGSVYGVYLVVKVAVILGAHCAWPWDAPLYRIRALRPLMWVIERTISTPATHWAHHALTNADGIGHYKGNFGNLLFFWDVLFGTAHITRKYPAQIGLQDDALYGAERWTAQMFYPLVQSKREHSALRPGGYGFTEVEPAQEQA
;
A
#
# COMPACT_ATOMS: atom_id res chain seq x y z
N MET A 1 13.13 14.35 16.06
CA MET A 1 12.04 15.05 15.34
C MET A 1 10.84 15.11 16.25
N SER A 2 10.22 16.27 16.41
CA SER A 2 8.98 16.38 17.20
C SER A 2 7.77 15.84 16.43
N SER A 3 6.70 15.47 17.14
CA SER A 3 5.45 15.00 16.50
C SER A 3 4.85 16.06 15.57
N HIS A 4 4.97 17.35 15.92
CA HIS A 4 4.53 18.45 15.05
C HIS A 4 5.31 18.50 13.74
N GLN A 5 6.64 18.36 13.79
CA GLN A 5 7.47 18.31 12.59
C GLN A 5 7.11 17.10 11.72
N GLN A 6 6.90 15.94 12.33
CA GLN A 6 6.48 14.73 11.63
C GLN A 6 5.16 14.93 10.88
N LEU A 7 4.14 15.46 11.56
CA LEU A 7 2.82 15.72 10.97
C LEU A 7 2.91 16.74 9.84
N LEU A 8 3.71 17.79 10.00
CA LEU A 8 3.95 18.79 8.96
C LEU A 8 4.58 18.17 7.72
N LEU A 9 5.61 17.32 7.89
CA LEU A 9 6.28 16.66 6.76
C LEU A 9 5.37 15.65 6.06
N ILE A 10 4.62 14.83 6.81
CA ILE A 10 3.64 13.89 6.23
C ILE A 10 2.56 14.65 5.45
N SER A 11 2.04 15.73 6.03
CA SER A 11 1.03 16.58 5.37
C SER A 11 1.61 17.23 4.11
N ALA A 12 2.85 17.70 4.15
CA ALA A 12 3.55 18.24 3.00
C ALA A 12 3.75 17.20 1.89
N CYS A 13 4.03 15.94 2.23
CA CYS A 13 4.09 14.85 1.25
C CYS A 13 2.73 14.61 0.59
N ILE A 14 1.64 14.49 1.37
CA ILE A 14 0.28 14.26 0.86
C ILE A 14 -0.14 15.42 -0.06
N LEU A 15 -0.02 16.65 0.43
CA LEU A 15 -0.39 17.85 -0.33
C LEU A 15 0.52 18.06 -1.54
N GLY A 16 1.81 17.75 -1.42
CA GLY A 16 2.78 17.88 -2.50
C GLY A 16 2.47 16.94 -3.66
N PHE A 17 2.34 15.63 -3.41
CA PHE A 17 1.98 14.68 -4.46
C PHE A 17 0.58 14.96 -5.02
N GLY A 18 -0.40 15.28 -4.16
CA GLY A 18 -1.74 15.69 -4.60
C GLY A 18 -1.70 16.91 -5.52
N ALA A 19 -0.99 17.97 -5.13
CA ALA A 19 -0.82 19.17 -5.96
C ALA A 19 -0.17 18.84 -7.30
N MET A 20 0.83 17.96 -7.32
CA MET A 20 1.46 17.53 -8.57
C MET A 20 0.48 16.79 -9.50
N GLU A 21 -0.45 15.99 -8.98
CA GLU A 21 -1.50 15.38 -9.81
C GLU A 21 -2.38 16.44 -10.50
N PHE A 22 -2.71 17.54 -9.82
CA PHE A 22 -3.50 18.64 -10.38
C PHE A 22 -2.67 19.52 -11.34
N VAL A 23 -1.47 19.92 -10.94
CA VAL A 23 -0.59 20.80 -11.74
C VAL A 23 -0.19 20.11 -13.05
N THR A 24 0.10 18.81 -13.02
CA THR A 24 0.43 18.03 -14.22
C THR A 24 -0.79 17.60 -15.03
N ARG A 25 -2.00 18.02 -14.62
CA ARG A 25 -3.30 17.65 -15.18
C ARG A 25 -3.61 16.14 -15.18
N ARG A 26 -2.84 15.36 -14.42
CA ARG A 26 -3.00 13.90 -14.33
C ARG A 26 -4.28 13.52 -13.62
N TYR A 27 -4.65 14.25 -12.56
CA TYR A 27 -5.91 14.04 -11.88
C TYR A 27 -7.11 14.15 -12.84
N GLN A 28 -7.16 15.21 -13.64
CA GLN A 28 -8.22 15.44 -14.62
C GLN A 28 -8.22 14.38 -15.71
N ALA A 29 -7.03 13.95 -16.17
CA ALA A 29 -6.89 12.99 -17.25
C ALA A 29 -7.21 11.54 -16.83
N SER A 30 -6.91 11.13 -15.59
CA SER A 30 -7.01 9.73 -15.17
C SER A 30 -7.99 9.45 -14.04
N VAL A 31 -8.46 10.48 -13.29
CA VAL A 31 -9.27 10.31 -12.08
C VAL A 31 -10.67 10.92 -12.21
N SER A 32 -10.80 12.18 -12.68
CA SER A 32 -12.06 12.95 -12.63
C SER A 32 -13.27 12.31 -13.32
N GLY A 33 -13.07 11.46 -14.32
CA GLY A 33 -14.15 10.74 -15.02
C GLY A 33 -14.39 9.31 -14.52
N LYS A 34 -13.56 8.80 -13.61
CA LYS A 34 -13.61 7.42 -13.12
C LYS A 34 -14.02 7.30 -11.66
N ALA A 35 -13.62 8.28 -10.83
CA ALA A 35 -13.92 8.25 -9.40
C ALA A 35 -15.41 8.46 -9.13
N THR A 36 -15.99 7.58 -8.32
CA THR A 36 -17.40 7.65 -7.91
C THR A 36 -17.57 8.16 -6.48
N ALA A 37 -18.81 8.49 -6.09
CA ALA A 37 -19.12 8.79 -4.69
C ALA A 37 -18.85 7.60 -3.75
N ASN A 38 -19.01 6.37 -4.25
CA ASN A 38 -18.68 5.15 -3.49
C ASN A 38 -17.17 5.07 -3.22
N ASP A 39 -16.33 5.40 -4.21
CA ASP A 39 -14.88 5.48 -4.01
C ASP A 39 -14.49 6.59 -3.03
N ALA A 40 -15.10 7.78 -3.15
CA ALA A 40 -14.81 8.90 -2.25
C ALA A 40 -15.12 8.56 -0.78
N TRP A 41 -16.27 7.93 -0.51
CA TRP A 41 -16.60 7.48 0.84
C TRP A 41 -15.65 6.40 1.34
N LEU A 42 -15.32 5.42 0.48
CA LEU A 42 -14.39 4.35 0.83
C LEU A 42 -13.01 4.90 1.22
N GLU A 43 -12.45 5.78 0.40
CA GLU A 43 -11.13 6.39 0.61
C GLU A 43 -11.10 7.22 1.91
N VAL A 44 -12.08 8.10 2.12
CA VAL A 44 -12.14 8.97 3.31
C VAL A 44 -12.33 8.14 4.57
N LEU A 45 -13.29 7.20 4.58
CA LEU A 45 -13.59 6.41 5.78
C LEU A 45 -12.47 5.43 6.12
N MET A 46 -11.81 4.82 5.14
CA MET A 46 -10.65 3.96 5.38
C MET A 46 -9.46 4.76 5.90
N PHE A 47 -9.18 5.94 5.33
CA PHE A 47 -8.11 6.80 5.82
C PHE A 47 -8.35 7.27 7.26
N VAL A 48 -9.55 7.75 7.55
CA VAL A 48 -9.94 8.16 8.91
C VAL A 48 -9.86 6.97 9.86
N SER A 49 -10.35 5.81 9.46
CA SER A 49 -10.28 4.60 10.29
C SER A 49 -8.84 4.18 10.59
N LEU A 50 -7.94 4.23 9.61
CA LEU A 50 -6.51 3.95 9.82
C LEU A 50 -5.90 4.90 10.85
N VAL A 51 -6.05 6.21 10.66
CA VAL A 51 -5.36 7.23 11.47
C VAL A 51 -6.00 7.42 12.84
N ALA A 52 -7.34 7.41 12.92
CA ALA A 52 -8.07 7.71 14.15
C ALA A 52 -8.39 6.47 15.00
N ILE A 53 -8.34 5.26 14.43
CA ILE A 53 -8.72 4.03 15.13
C ILE A 53 -7.56 3.04 15.13
N THR A 54 -7.16 2.52 13.96
CA THR A 54 -6.25 1.38 13.91
C THR A 54 -4.84 1.71 14.39
N GLN A 55 -4.28 2.86 13.99
CA GLN A 55 -2.95 3.30 14.45
C GLN A 55 -2.93 3.55 15.97
N PRO A 56 -3.88 4.29 16.58
CA PRO A 56 -3.98 4.42 18.02
C PRO A 56 -4.13 3.08 18.75
N ILE A 57 -4.96 2.17 18.24
CA ILE A 57 -5.11 0.83 18.83
C ILE A 57 -3.79 0.07 18.81
N ALA A 58 -3.08 0.04 17.68
CA ALA A 58 -1.81 -0.64 17.56
C ALA A 58 -0.76 -0.01 18.49
N LEU A 59 -0.64 1.32 18.53
CA LEU A 59 0.36 2.00 19.36
C LEU A 59 0.08 1.84 20.86
N LEU A 60 -1.14 2.17 21.31
CA LEU A 60 -1.51 2.08 22.72
C LEU A 60 -1.61 0.63 23.19
N GLY A 61 -2.13 -0.26 22.33
CA GLY A 61 -2.20 -1.69 22.58
C GLY A 61 -0.82 -2.31 22.71
N SER A 62 0.11 -2.05 21.77
CA SER A 62 1.50 -2.48 21.90
C SER A 62 2.14 -1.94 23.17
N ASN A 63 1.97 -0.66 23.49
CA ASN A 63 2.52 -0.09 24.72
C ASN A 63 1.96 -0.76 26.00
N ALA A 64 0.65 -1.00 26.06
CA ALA A 64 0.02 -1.68 27.20
C ALA A 64 0.54 -3.13 27.35
N LEU A 65 0.60 -3.88 26.24
CA LEU A 65 1.13 -5.24 26.22
C LEU A 65 2.60 -5.29 26.63
N CYS A 66 3.43 -4.37 26.14
CA CYS A 66 4.84 -4.30 26.50
C CYS A 66 5.04 -3.96 27.98
N ASN A 67 4.27 -3.01 28.53
CA ASN A 67 4.33 -2.70 29.96
C ASN A 67 3.90 -3.87 30.84
N TRP A 68 2.97 -4.70 30.37
CA TRP A 68 2.54 -5.89 31.10
C TRP A 68 3.56 -7.04 31.00
N LEU A 69 4.05 -7.33 29.81
CA LEU A 69 4.90 -8.51 29.55
C LEU A 69 6.40 -8.26 29.79
N MET A 70 6.87 -7.06 29.50
CA MET A 70 8.30 -6.72 29.51
C MET A 70 8.58 -5.27 30.00
N PRO A 71 8.09 -4.86 31.18
CA PRO A 71 8.24 -3.48 31.68
C PRO A 71 9.71 -3.03 31.78
N ALA A 72 10.63 -3.95 32.08
CA ALA A 72 12.06 -3.66 32.18
C ALA A 72 12.71 -3.29 30.82
N GLN A 73 12.02 -3.52 29.70
CA GLN A 73 12.54 -3.23 28.35
C GLN A 73 12.17 -1.83 27.85
N HIS A 74 11.42 -1.05 28.62
CA HIS A 74 11.06 0.32 28.23
C HIS A 74 12.32 1.16 27.97
N ASN A 75 12.43 1.73 26.76
CA ASN A 75 13.62 2.46 26.27
C ASN A 75 14.95 1.67 26.31
N ALA A 76 14.93 0.35 26.45
CA ALA A 76 16.15 -0.46 26.56
C ALA A 76 17.08 -0.31 25.35
N TRP A 77 16.54 0.05 24.18
CA TRP A 77 17.29 0.20 22.94
C TRP A 77 17.44 1.66 22.49
N ALA A 78 17.08 2.64 23.34
CA ALA A 78 17.11 4.07 23.00
C ALA A 78 18.52 4.59 22.62
N ASN A 79 19.58 3.90 23.05
CA ASN A 79 20.97 4.27 22.78
C ASN A 79 21.58 3.56 21.55
N LEU A 80 20.81 2.73 20.84
CA LEU A 80 21.31 2.15 19.58
C LEU A 80 21.62 3.27 18.57
N PRO A 81 22.66 3.11 17.73
CA PRO A 81 22.90 4.07 16.67
C PRO A 81 21.73 4.06 15.68
N TRP A 82 21.43 5.22 15.10
CA TRP A 82 20.24 5.41 14.26
C TRP A 82 20.17 4.41 13.09
N TRP A 83 21.31 4.02 12.50
CA TRP A 83 21.34 3.07 11.39
C TRP A 83 20.93 1.66 11.81
N ALA A 84 21.22 1.26 13.05
CA ALA A 84 20.79 -0.03 13.59
C ALA A 84 19.28 -0.03 13.85
N MET A 85 18.77 1.07 14.41
CA MET A 85 17.33 1.26 14.57
C MET A 85 16.60 1.23 13.22
N THR A 86 17.12 1.93 12.21
CA THR A 86 16.58 1.89 10.85
C THR A 86 16.61 0.49 10.24
N GLY A 87 17.72 -0.25 10.38
CA GLY A 87 17.81 -1.64 9.91
C GLY A 87 16.75 -2.54 10.57
N LEU A 88 16.56 -2.40 11.88
CA LEU A 88 15.52 -3.13 12.62
C LEU A 88 14.10 -2.73 12.19
N LEU A 89 13.86 -1.47 11.83
CA LEU A 89 12.58 -1.04 11.26
C LEU A 89 12.35 -1.57 9.85
N LEU A 90 13.38 -1.63 9.00
CA LEU A 90 13.27 -2.22 7.66
C LEU A 90 12.93 -3.72 7.73
N ILE A 91 13.46 -4.45 8.71
CA ILE A 91 13.13 -5.86 8.91
C ILE A 91 11.80 -6.05 9.65
N GLY A 92 11.59 -5.32 10.74
CA GLY A 92 10.43 -5.48 11.60
C GLY A 92 9.16 -4.92 11.00
N ASP A 93 9.22 -3.75 10.36
CA ASP A 93 8.05 -3.06 9.81
C ASP A 93 7.94 -3.19 8.27
N ASP A 94 9.00 -2.89 7.50
CA ASP A 94 8.88 -2.90 6.03
C ASP A 94 8.82 -4.32 5.43
N LEU A 95 9.71 -5.23 5.85
CA LEU A 95 9.68 -6.62 5.39
C LEU A 95 8.38 -7.34 5.82
N THR A 96 7.91 -7.13 7.05
CA THR A 96 6.64 -7.73 7.48
C THR A 96 5.44 -7.13 6.74
N GLN A 97 5.49 -5.85 6.37
CA GLN A 97 4.51 -5.26 5.45
C GLN A 97 4.57 -5.89 4.06
N TYR A 98 5.76 -6.10 3.49
CA TYR A 98 5.94 -6.80 2.22
C TYR A 98 5.33 -8.22 2.28
N LEU A 99 5.61 -8.98 3.34
CA LEU A 99 5.06 -10.32 3.54
C LEU A 99 3.54 -10.30 3.73
N TRP A 100 3.01 -9.34 4.50
CA TRP A 100 1.58 -9.16 4.68
C TRP A 100 0.89 -8.82 3.37
N HIS A 101 1.49 -7.93 2.57
CA HIS A 101 0.98 -7.57 1.26
C HIS A 101 0.95 -8.78 0.33
N ARG A 102 2.07 -9.52 0.22
CA ARG A 102 2.15 -10.77 -0.56
C ARG A 102 1.14 -11.82 -0.10
N ALA A 103 1.03 -12.06 1.21
CA ALA A 103 0.05 -13.01 1.77
C ALA A 103 -1.39 -12.58 1.47
N SER A 104 -1.63 -11.26 1.42
CA SER A 104 -2.94 -10.70 1.08
C SER A 104 -3.32 -10.86 -0.38
N HIS A 105 -2.42 -11.36 -1.23
CA HIS A 105 -2.71 -11.80 -2.60
C HIS A 105 -3.02 -13.31 -2.69
N SER A 106 -3.32 -13.96 -1.56
CA SER A 106 -3.86 -15.32 -1.51
C SER A 106 -5.39 -15.32 -1.42
N PRO A 107 -6.10 -16.36 -1.87
CA PRO A 107 -7.57 -16.40 -1.83
C PRO A 107 -8.19 -16.11 -0.46
N LEU A 108 -7.54 -16.53 0.63
CA LEU A 108 -8.03 -16.35 2.00
C LEU A 108 -8.00 -14.87 2.44
N LEU A 109 -6.90 -14.17 2.13
CA LEU A 109 -6.64 -12.82 2.61
C LEU A 109 -6.96 -11.73 1.56
N TRP A 110 -7.11 -12.13 0.30
CA TRP A 110 -7.51 -11.25 -0.80
C TRP A 110 -8.74 -10.39 -0.50
N PRO A 111 -9.81 -10.89 0.14
CA PRO A 111 -10.95 -10.05 0.48
C PRO A 111 -10.59 -8.80 1.32
N LEU A 112 -9.51 -8.87 2.11
CA LEU A 112 -9.04 -7.75 2.94
C LEU A 112 -8.25 -6.71 2.12
N HIS A 113 -7.61 -7.12 1.03
CA HIS A 113 -6.74 -6.27 0.24
C HIS A 113 -7.35 -5.85 -1.10
N ARG A 114 -8.37 -6.57 -1.57
CA ARG A 114 -9.11 -6.28 -2.82
C ARG A 114 -9.56 -4.83 -2.94
N ALA A 115 -9.98 -4.21 -1.84
CA ALA A 115 -10.42 -2.82 -1.82
C ALA A 115 -9.36 -1.84 -2.33
N HIS A 116 -8.08 -2.18 -2.17
CA HIS A 116 -6.95 -1.40 -2.66
C HIS A 116 -6.83 -1.48 -4.18
N HIS A 117 -7.00 -2.69 -4.73
CA HIS A 117 -6.94 -2.93 -6.17
C HIS A 117 -8.21 -2.55 -6.93
N SER A 118 -9.35 -2.35 -6.26
CA SER A 118 -10.63 -2.08 -6.93
C SER A 118 -10.69 -0.71 -7.62
N SER A 119 -9.73 0.19 -7.38
CA SER A 119 -9.66 1.47 -8.08
C SER A 119 -9.30 1.29 -9.56
N SER A 120 -10.05 1.94 -10.46
CA SER A 120 -9.75 1.95 -11.90
C SER A 120 -8.76 3.06 -12.33
N TYR A 121 -8.10 3.69 -11.35
CA TYR A 121 -7.12 4.77 -11.49
C TYR A 121 -6.07 4.72 -10.38
N MET A 122 -4.90 5.28 -10.65
CA MET A 122 -3.89 5.60 -9.63
C MET A 122 -4.05 7.03 -9.16
N SER A 123 -3.88 7.26 -7.86
CA SER A 123 -3.86 8.57 -7.22
C SER A 123 -3.40 8.43 -5.77
N VAL A 124 -2.86 9.51 -5.19
CA VAL A 124 -2.63 9.60 -3.74
C VAL A 124 -3.87 9.22 -2.90
N ARG A 125 -5.07 9.38 -3.46
CA ARG A 125 -6.36 9.01 -2.84
C ARG A 125 -6.46 7.53 -2.47
N ILE A 126 -5.87 6.64 -3.27
CA ILE A 126 -6.03 5.20 -3.10
C ILE A 126 -4.98 4.57 -2.19
N THR A 127 -3.96 5.34 -1.80
CA THR A 127 -2.81 4.91 -1.00
C THR A 127 -3.20 4.11 0.24
N TYR A 128 -4.24 4.56 0.94
CA TYR A 128 -4.67 3.95 2.19
C TYR A 128 -6.03 3.23 2.11
N ARG A 129 -6.49 2.90 0.90
CA ARG A 129 -7.78 2.24 0.62
C ARG A 129 -7.74 0.73 0.87
N ASN A 130 -7.48 0.28 2.10
CA ASN A 130 -7.55 -1.14 2.50
C ASN A 130 -8.66 -1.39 3.52
N ASN A 131 -9.15 -2.64 3.58
CA ASN A 131 -10.13 -3.09 4.57
C ASN A 131 -9.69 -2.76 6.01
N PHE A 132 -10.66 -2.51 6.90
CA PHE A 132 -10.38 -2.21 8.31
C PHE A 132 -9.50 -3.28 8.98
N PHE A 133 -9.84 -4.55 8.78
CA PHE A 133 -9.11 -5.68 9.35
C PHE A 133 -7.76 -5.90 8.70
N TYR A 134 -7.56 -5.50 7.44
CA TYR A 134 -6.24 -5.51 6.81
C TYR A 134 -5.25 -4.70 7.64
N TYR A 135 -5.61 -3.47 8.01
CA TYR A 135 -4.73 -2.64 8.84
C TYR A 135 -4.66 -3.13 10.27
N LEU A 136 -5.78 -3.58 10.87
CA LEU A 136 -5.77 -4.04 12.25
C LEU A 136 -4.84 -5.24 12.44
N MET A 137 -4.75 -6.11 11.44
CA MET A 137 -3.90 -7.30 11.46
C MET A 137 -2.52 -7.08 10.84
N MET A 138 -2.23 -5.88 10.31
CA MET A 138 -0.96 -5.56 9.67
C MET A 138 0.19 -5.57 10.70
N PRO A 139 1.14 -6.54 10.65
CA PRO A 139 2.14 -6.70 11.70
C PRO A 139 3.04 -5.47 11.90
N GLY A 140 3.37 -4.77 10.81
CA GLY A 140 4.22 -3.57 10.85
C GLY A 140 3.69 -2.47 11.77
N LEU A 141 2.36 -2.27 11.86
CA LEU A 141 1.79 -1.26 12.76
C LEU A 141 2.05 -1.60 14.24
N TRP A 142 1.89 -2.88 14.61
CA TRP A 142 2.11 -3.35 15.98
C TRP A 142 3.60 -3.34 16.34
N ILE A 143 4.46 -3.79 15.41
CA ILE A 143 5.92 -3.77 15.55
C ILE A 143 6.43 -2.33 15.67
N GLY A 144 5.87 -1.38 14.92
CA GLY A 144 6.14 0.05 15.08
C GLY A 144 5.83 0.53 16.50
N GLY A 145 4.69 0.12 17.07
CA GLY A 145 4.34 0.42 18.46
C GLY A 145 5.34 -0.15 19.46
N VAL A 146 5.79 -1.40 19.26
CA VAL A 146 6.85 -2.03 20.08
C VAL A 146 8.18 -1.31 19.91
N ALA A 147 8.57 -0.92 18.70
CA ALA A 147 9.81 -0.19 18.45
C ALA A 147 9.82 1.17 19.18
N VAL A 148 8.69 1.90 19.16
CA VAL A 148 8.54 3.14 19.92
C VAL A 148 8.71 2.89 21.42
N TYR A 149 8.11 1.82 21.97
CA TYR A 149 8.27 1.42 23.37
C TYR A 149 9.73 1.12 23.75
N LEU A 150 10.49 0.48 22.85
CA LEU A 150 11.90 0.17 23.03
C LEU A 150 12.82 1.38 22.88
N GLY A 151 12.28 2.56 22.52
CA GLY A 151 13.00 3.83 22.46
C GLY A 151 13.28 4.37 21.07
N PHE A 152 12.62 3.87 20.03
CA PHE A 152 12.92 4.26 18.64
C PHE A 152 12.22 5.56 18.21
N GLY A 153 11.46 6.23 19.08
CA GLY A 153 10.50 7.27 18.71
C GLY A 153 11.02 8.34 17.73
N SER A 154 12.24 8.83 17.93
CA SER A 154 12.85 9.84 17.04
C SER A 154 13.18 9.30 15.65
N VAL A 155 13.79 8.11 15.56
CA VAL A 155 14.17 7.44 14.31
C VAL A 155 12.93 6.92 13.58
N TYR A 156 11.99 6.35 14.32
CA TYR A 156 10.70 5.89 13.80
C TYR A 156 9.92 7.02 13.13
N GLY A 157 9.93 8.22 13.72
CA GLY A 157 9.30 9.39 13.11
C GLY A 157 9.88 9.72 11.73
N VAL A 158 11.22 9.78 11.62
CA VAL A 158 11.91 10.11 10.34
C VAL A 158 11.68 9.01 9.31
N TYR A 159 11.82 7.76 9.76
CA TYR A 159 11.52 6.57 8.97
C TYR A 159 10.09 6.61 8.40
N LEU A 160 9.09 6.96 9.21
CA LEU A 160 7.70 7.04 8.76
C LEU A 160 7.50 8.13 7.70
N VAL A 161 8.15 9.29 7.82
CA VAL A 161 8.09 10.34 6.78
C VAL A 161 8.62 9.82 5.45
N VAL A 162 9.79 9.16 5.46
CA VAL A 162 10.38 8.57 4.23
C VAL A 162 9.47 7.49 3.66
N LYS A 163 8.98 6.59 4.51
CA LYS A 163 8.04 5.52 4.13
C LYS A 163 6.80 6.08 3.44
N VAL A 164 6.14 7.06 4.06
CA VAL A 164 4.94 7.70 3.52
C VAL A 164 5.24 8.43 2.21
N ALA A 165 6.39 9.12 2.10
CA ALA A 165 6.78 9.80 0.87
C ALA A 165 6.96 8.82 -0.30
N VAL A 166 7.63 7.70 -0.09
CA VAL A 166 7.83 6.67 -1.13
C VAL A 166 6.50 6.01 -1.51
N ILE A 167 5.69 5.63 -0.53
CA ILE A 167 4.39 5.00 -0.77
C ILE A 167 3.48 5.96 -1.57
N LEU A 168 3.32 7.22 -1.13
CA LEU A 168 2.54 8.22 -1.88
C LEU A 168 3.09 8.44 -3.29
N GLY A 169 4.40 8.52 -3.41
CA GLY A 169 5.08 8.66 -4.69
C GLY A 169 4.80 7.50 -5.65
N ALA A 170 4.75 6.26 -5.15
CA ALA A 170 4.44 5.08 -5.97
C ALA A 170 2.96 5.01 -6.39
N HIS A 171 2.04 5.53 -5.57
CA HIS A 171 0.60 5.48 -5.83
C HIS A 171 0.05 6.67 -6.62
N CYS A 172 0.77 7.79 -6.67
CA CYS A 172 0.25 9.01 -7.27
C CYS A 172 0.01 8.86 -8.78
N ALA A 173 -0.95 9.65 -9.31
CA ALA A 173 -1.29 9.72 -10.73
C ALA A 173 -0.19 10.39 -11.58
N TRP A 174 0.79 11.02 -10.93
CA TRP A 174 1.93 11.69 -11.55
C TRP A 174 3.14 10.73 -11.63
N PRO A 175 3.40 10.09 -12.78
CA PRO A 175 4.51 9.15 -12.91
C PRO A 175 5.85 9.90 -12.99
N TRP A 176 6.35 10.35 -11.85
CA TRP A 176 7.55 11.19 -11.72
C TRP A 176 8.83 10.48 -12.20
N ASP A 177 8.84 9.15 -12.24
CA ASP A 177 9.93 8.32 -12.73
C ASP A 177 9.98 8.24 -14.27
N ALA A 178 8.84 8.43 -14.96
CA ALA A 178 8.74 8.41 -16.42
C ALA A 178 9.74 9.34 -17.15
N PRO A 179 9.86 10.64 -16.79
CA PRO A 179 10.85 11.51 -17.44
C PRO A 179 12.29 11.09 -17.14
N LEU A 180 12.55 10.50 -15.97
CA LEU A 180 13.91 10.11 -15.56
C LEU A 180 14.45 8.96 -16.41
N TYR A 181 13.61 8.00 -16.83
CA TYR A 181 14.01 6.92 -17.72
C TYR A 181 14.44 7.40 -19.12
N ARG A 182 14.00 8.59 -19.55
CA ARG A 182 14.33 9.18 -20.86
C ARG A 182 15.71 9.84 -20.88
N ILE A 183 16.23 10.23 -19.72
CA ILE A 183 17.51 10.93 -19.59
C ILE A 183 18.64 9.89 -19.50
N ARG A 184 19.44 9.77 -20.57
CA ARG A 184 20.52 8.76 -20.65
C ARG A 184 21.51 8.82 -19.48
N ALA A 185 21.83 10.02 -19.00
CA ALA A 185 22.75 10.23 -17.88
C ALA A 185 22.21 9.67 -16.55
N LEU A 186 20.89 9.56 -16.38
CA LEU A 186 20.27 9.06 -15.15
C LEU A 186 20.10 7.53 -15.14
N ARG A 187 20.48 6.81 -16.21
CA ARG A 187 20.30 5.35 -16.30
C ARG A 187 20.93 4.58 -15.12
N PRO A 188 22.18 4.85 -14.69
CA PRO A 188 22.75 4.15 -13.54
C PRO A 188 21.98 4.41 -12.25
N LEU A 189 21.55 5.66 -12.03
CA LEU A 189 20.75 6.03 -10.87
C LEU A 189 19.38 5.33 -10.89
N MET A 190 18.67 5.38 -12.02
CA MET A 190 17.36 4.74 -12.15
C MET A 190 17.45 3.22 -12.01
N TRP A 191 18.55 2.59 -12.44
CA TRP A 191 18.79 1.16 -12.22
C TRP A 191 18.81 0.79 -10.73
N VAL A 192 19.37 1.65 -9.87
CA VAL A 192 19.38 1.48 -8.41
C VAL A 192 18.00 1.78 -7.82
N ILE A 193 17.40 2.92 -8.18
CA ILE A 193 16.12 3.38 -7.65
C ILE A 193 15.02 2.31 -7.89
N GLU A 194 14.88 1.84 -9.13
CA GLU A 194 13.84 0.87 -9.52
C GLU A 194 14.03 -0.53 -8.89
N ARG A 195 15.16 -0.77 -8.21
CA ARG A 195 15.47 -2.01 -7.48
C ARG A 195 15.51 -1.84 -5.97
N THR A 196 15.38 -0.61 -5.48
CA THR A 196 15.53 -0.30 -4.05
C THR A 196 14.22 0.19 -3.46
N ILE A 197 13.55 1.16 -4.11
CA ILE A 197 12.30 1.75 -3.62
C ILE A 197 11.16 1.51 -4.60
N SER A 198 9.93 1.52 -4.09
CA SER A 198 8.76 1.44 -4.96
C SER A 198 8.60 2.73 -5.77
N THR A 199 8.28 2.56 -7.06
CA THR A 199 8.13 3.65 -8.02
C THR A 199 6.75 3.55 -8.68
N PRO A 200 6.26 4.62 -9.33
CA PRO A 200 5.05 4.53 -10.13
C PRO A 200 5.11 3.37 -11.14
N ALA A 201 6.21 3.16 -11.87
CA ALA A 201 6.28 2.07 -12.85
C ALA A 201 6.10 0.68 -12.21
N THR A 202 6.75 0.41 -11.08
CA THR A 202 6.66 -0.91 -10.42
C THR A 202 5.31 -1.14 -9.75
N HIS A 203 4.77 -0.11 -9.09
CA HIS A 203 3.53 -0.23 -8.34
C HIS A 203 2.28 -0.13 -9.23
N TRP A 204 2.31 0.63 -10.34
CA TRP A 204 1.20 0.60 -11.29
C TRP A 204 1.09 -0.75 -11.99
N ALA A 205 2.23 -1.40 -12.31
CA ALA A 205 2.23 -2.77 -12.81
C ALA A 205 1.55 -3.75 -11.83
N HIS A 206 1.76 -3.57 -10.52
CA HIS A 206 1.06 -4.34 -9.49
C HIS A 206 -0.47 -4.15 -9.52
N HIS A 207 -0.95 -2.93 -9.81
CA HIS A 207 -2.37 -2.64 -9.92
C HIS A 207 -2.97 -2.89 -11.32
N ALA A 208 -2.19 -3.43 -12.26
CA ALA A 208 -2.65 -3.65 -13.62
C ALA A 208 -3.87 -4.58 -13.65
N LEU A 209 -4.83 -4.26 -14.51
CA LEU A 209 -6.01 -5.09 -14.72
C LEU A 209 -5.65 -6.48 -15.30
N THR A 210 -4.56 -6.55 -16.06
CA THR A 210 -4.13 -7.71 -16.84
C THR A 210 -2.60 -7.78 -16.86
N ASN A 211 -2.05 -8.99 -16.92
CA ASN A 211 -0.63 -9.25 -17.20
C ASN A 211 -0.38 -9.50 -18.70
N ALA A 212 -1.42 -9.68 -19.50
CA ALA A 212 -1.31 -10.01 -20.93
C ALA A 212 -0.63 -8.91 -21.77
N ASP A 213 -0.58 -7.67 -21.27
CA ASP A 213 0.13 -6.57 -21.91
C ASP A 213 1.67 -6.63 -21.72
N GLY A 214 2.17 -7.59 -20.92
CA GLY A 214 3.58 -7.73 -20.56
C GLY A 214 4.10 -6.62 -19.64
N ILE A 215 3.23 -5.71 -19.21
CA ILE A 215 3.53 -4.60 -18.29
C ILE A 215 3.03 -4.94 -16.90
N GLY A 216 1.80 -5.47 -16.79
CA GLY A 216 1.18 -5.84 -15.53
C GLY A 216 1.89 -6.97 -14.79
N HIS A 217 1.78 -6.92 -13.46
CA HIS A 217 2.28 -7.96 -12.55
C HIS A 217 1.50 -7.99 -11.24
N TYR A 218 0.19 -8.25 -11.31
CA TYR A 218 -0.70 -8.15 -10.14
C TYR A 218 -0.47 -9.22 -9.06
N LYS A 219 0.31 -10.28 -9.34
CA LYS A 219 0.75 -11.29 -8.35
C LYS A 219 2.23 -11.16 -7.96
N GLY A 220 2.82 -9.97 -8.14
CA GLY A 220 4.17 -9.63 -7.65
C GLY A 220 4.30 -8.12 -7.43
N ASN A 221 5.50 -7.58 -7.33
CA ASN A 221 5.73 -6.16 -7.01
C ASN A 221 5.05 -5.70 -5.70
N PHE A 222 5.21 -6.46 -4.62
CA PHE A 222 4.54 -6.23 -3.33
C PHE A 222 5.22 -5.17 -2.45
N GLY A 223 6.41 -4.70 -2.81
CA GLY A 223 7.16 -3.69 -2.07
C GLY A 223 6.37 -2.38 -1.94
N ASN A 224 6.33 -1.83 -0.74
CA ASN A 224 5.67 -0.55 -0.45
C ASN A 224 6.68 0.58 -0.28
N LEU A 225 7.58 0.48 0.71
CA LEU A 225 8.74 1.37 0.79
C LEU A 225 9.91 0.76 0.02
N LEU A 226 10.45 -0.39 0.47
CA LEU A 226 11.52 -1.04 -0.28
C LEU A 226 10.94 -2.00 -1.31
N PHE A 227 11.24 -1.70 -2.58
CA PHE A 227 11.08 -2.66 -3.67
C PHE A 227 12.20 -3.71 -3.68
N PHE A 228 13.27 -3.49 -2.90
CA PHE A 228 14.35 -4.46 -2.73
C PHE A 228 13.85 -5.84 -2.31
N TRP A 229 12.79 -5.93 -1.51
CA TRP A 229 12.22 -7.23 -1.12
C TRP A 229 11.69 -8.02 -2.31
N ASP A 230 11.11 -7.37 -3.31
CA ASP A 230 10.70 -8.05 -4.54
C ASP A 230 11.89 -8.59 -5.31
N VAL A 231 13.00 -7.84 -5.35
CA VAL A 231 14.24 -8.29 -5.99
C VAL A 231 14.82 -9.49 -5.24
N LEU A 232 14.86 -9.42 -3.91
CA LEU A 232 15.41 -10.47 -3.06
C LEU A 232 14.60 -11.77 -3.12
N PHE A 233 13.27 -11.67 -3.11
CA PHE A 233 12.36 -12.83 -3.08
C PHE A 233 11.84 -13.25 -4.46
N GLY A 234 12.35 -12.64 -5.54
CA GLY A 234 12.05 -13.04 -6.92
C GLY A 234 10.63 -12.72 -7.39
N THR A 235 10.01 -11.66 -6.86
CA THR A 235 8.68 -11.18 -7.26
C THR A 235 8.72 -9.85 -8.02
N ALA A 236 9.92 -9.38 -8.39
CA ALA A 236 10.11 -8.13 -9.11
C ALA A 236 9.86 -8.28 -10.62
N HIS A 237 9.01 -7.40 -11.16
CA HIS A 237 8.79 -7.17 -12.59
C HIS A 237 8.98 -5.69 -12.91
N ILE A 238 10.10 -5.35 -13.57
CA ILE A 238 10.53 -3.97 -13.83
C ILE A 238 10.50 -3.71 -15.33
N THR A 239 9.45 -3.04 -15.81
CA THR A 239 9.26 -2.79 -17.25
C THR A 239 9.56 -1.35 -17.66
N ARG A 240 9.61 -0.42 -16.69
CA ARG A 240 9.70 1.04 -16.92
C ARG A 240 8.55 1.58 -17.79
N LYS A 241 7.43 0.86 -17.82
CA LYS A 241 6.20 1.17 -18.54
C LYS A 241 5.04 1.20 -17.55
N TYR A 242 3.89 1.69 -18.02
CA TYR A 242 2.68 1.83 -17.23
C TYR A 242 1.55 1.07 -17.92
N PRO A 243 0.77 0.26 -17.20
CA PRO A 243 -0.32 -0.49 -17.80
C PRO A 243 -1.39 0.47 -18.34
N ALA A 244 -2.05 0.06 -19.42
CA ALA A 244 -3.11 0.86 -20.03
C ALA A 244 -4.37 0.91 -19.17
N GLN A 245 -4.62 -0.16 -18.41
CA GLN A 245 -5.78 -0.31 -17.54
C GLN A 245 -5.37 -0.83 -16.16
N ILE A 246 -6.07 -0.32 -15.17
CA ILE A 246 -5.83 -0.54 -13.74
C ILE A 246 -7.18 -0.89 -13.14
N GLY A 247 -7.19 -1.75 -12.12
CA GLY A 247 -8.40 -2.16 -11.43
C GLY A 247 -8.56 -3.68 -11.38
N LEU A 248 -9.81 -4.12 -11.21
CA LEU A 248 -10.15 -5.53 -11.13
C LEU A 248 -11.11 -5.96 -12.23
N GLN A 249 -10.89 -7.16 -12.78
CA GLN A 249 -11.70 -7.71 -13.85
C GLN A 249 -13.15 -7.96 -13.41
N ASP A 250 -13.36 -8.41 -12.18
CA ASP A 250 -14.70 -8.62 -11.63
C ASP A 250 -15.48 -7.30 -11.48
N ASP A 251 -14.84 -6.21 -11.05
CA ASP A 251 -15.47 -4.88 -11.01
C ASP A 251 -15.77 -4.32 -12.40
N ALA A 252 -14.93 -4.62 -13.40
CA ALA A 252 -15.19 -4.25 -14.79
C ALA A 252 -16.39 -5.02 -15.39
N LEU A 253 -16.56 -6.30 -15.04
CA LEU A 253 -17.63 -7.16 -15.57
C LEU A 253 -18.95 -7.02 -14.81
N TYR A 254 -18.90 -6.92 -13.49
CA TYR A 254 -20.07 -7.04 -12.62
C TYR A 254 -20.38 -5.77 -11.82
N GLY A 255 -19.63 -4.68 -12.08
CA GLY A 255 -19.76 -3.40 -11.39
C GLY A 255 -19.07 -3.38 -10.02
N ALA A 256 -18.75 -2.18 -9.53
CA ALA A 256 -17.99 -1.98 -8.32
C ALA A 256 -18.72 -2.47 -7.04
N GLU A 257 -17.96 -3.01 -6.10
CA GLU A 257 -18.45 -3.36 -4.77
C GLU A 257 -18.84 -2.15 -3.93
N ARG A 258 -19.86 -2.32 -3.08
CA ARG A 258 -20.23 -1.27 -2.11
C ARG A 258 -19.11 -1.04 -1.10
N TRP A 259 -18.86 0.24 -0.78
CA TRP A 259 -17.80 0.63 0.15
C TRP A 259 -17.91 -0.08 1.51
N THR A 260 -19.13 -0.35 1.98
CA THR A 260 -19.38 -1.02 3.26
C THR A 260 -18.83 -2.45 3.28
N ALA A 261 -19.05 -3.23 2.21
CA ALA A 261 -18.52 -4.58 2.10
C ALA A 261 -16.99 -4.55 1.95
N GLN A 262 -16.46 -3.64 1.13
CA GLN A 262 -15.02 -3.48 0.95
C GLN A 262 -14.30 -3.13 2.27
N MET A 263 -14.93 -2.30 3.12
CA MET A 263 -14.35 -1.85 4.39
C MET A 263 -14.48 -2.85 5.52
N PHE A 264 -15.61 -3.57 5.61
CA PHE A 264 -15.96 -4.35 6.80
C PHE A 264 -16.13 -5.85 6.57
N TYR A 265 -15.84 -6.38 5.38
CA TYR A 265 -15.74 -7.83 5.21
C TYR A 265 -14.73 -8.42 6.23
N PRO A 266 -15.04 -9.52 6.93
CA PRO A 266 -16.17 -10.45 6.72
C PRO A 266 -17.48 -10.11 7.44
N LEU A 267 -17.53 -9.06 8.25
CA LEU A 267 -18.75 -8.66 8.98
C LEU A 267 -19.85 -8.14 8.06
N VAL A 268 -19.47 -7.47 6.97
CA VAL A 268 -20.38 -7.03 5.92
C VAL A 268 -20.00 -7.73 4.62
N GLN A 269 -20.87 -8.59 4.13
CA GLN A 269 -20.66 -9.37 2.92
C GLN A 269 -21.25 -8.67 1.69
N SER A 270 -20.69 -8.98 0.51
CA SER A 270 -21.26 -8.50 -0.75
C SER A 270 -22.58 -9.18 -1.07
N LYS A 271 -23.48 -8.43 -1.72
CA LYS A 271 -24.71 -8.95 -2.34
C LYS A 271 -24.49 -9.40 -3.79
N ARG A 272 -23.31 -9.13 -4.38
CA ARG A 272 -22.97 -9.47 -5.76
C ARG A 272 -22.62 -10.96 -5.84
N GLU A 273 -23.20 -11.65 -6.82
CA GLU A 273 -23.04 -13.10 -6.94
C GLU A 273 -21.56 -13.50 -7.10
N HIS A 274 -20.88 -12.86 -8.05
CA HIS A 274 -19.47 -13.06 -8.37
C HIS A 274 -18.57 -12.11 -7.56
N SER A 275 -18.39 -12.40 -6.26
CA SER A 275 -17.60 -11.56 -5.36
C SER A 275 -16.70 -12.37 -4.44
N ALA A 276 -15.45 -11.93 -4.31
CA ALA A 276 -14.54 -12.41 -3.28
C ALA A 276 -14.97 -11.99 -1.85
N LEU A 277 -15.88 -11.02 -1.71
CA LEU A 277 -16.39 -10.55 -0.41
C LEU A 277 -17.59 -11.37 0.08
N ARG A 278 -17.61 -12.66 -0.25
CA ARG A 278 -18.60 -13.65 0.19
C ARG A 278 -17.86 -14.87 0.75
N PRO A 279 -18.46 -15.60 1.72
CA PRO A 279 -17.91 -16.88 2.16
C PRO A 279 -17.73 -17.83 0.98
N GLY A 280 -16.51 -18.34 0.78
CA GLY A 280 -16.17 -19.20 -0.36
C GLY A 280 -16.10 -18.48 -1.72
N GLY A 281 -16.23 -17.16 -1.75
CA GLY A 281 -16.05 -16.36 -2.96
C GLY A 281 -14.59 -16.30 -3.39
N TYR A 282 -14.36 -16.17 -4.70
CA TYR A 282 -13.04 -16.00 -5.30
C TYR A 282 -13.00 -14.75 -6.18
N GLY A 283 -11.81 -14.17 -6.34
CA GLY A 283 -11.60 -13.08 -7.29
C GLY A 283 -11.44 -13.64 -8.70
N PHE A 284 -12.12 -13.06 -9.68
CA PHE A 284 -11.83 -13.36 -11.09
C PHE A 284 -10.49 -12.73 -11.47
N THR A 285 -9.50 -13.58 -11.74
CA THR A 285 -8.25 -13.19 -12.42
C THR A 285 -8.34 -13.69 -13.84
N GLU A 286 -8.01 -12.85 -14.83
CA GLU A 286 -7.94 -13.12 -16.29
C GLU A 286 -8.56 -14.43 -16.76
N VAL A 287 -9.67 -14.33 -17.51
CA VAL A 287 -10.36 -15.41 -18.26
C VAL A 287 -9.66 -16.75 -18.08
N GLU A 288 -9.99 -17.48 -17.01
CA GLU A 288 -9.84 -18.92 -17.09
C GLU A 288 -10.60 -19.31 -18.37
N PRO A 289 -9.96 -19.95 -19.36
CA PRO A 289 -10.70 -20.48 -20.47
C PRO A 289 -11.78 -21.34 -19.84
N ALA A 290 -13.04 -21.03 -20.15
CA ALA A 290 -14.21 -21.66 -19.57
C ALA A 290 -13.88 -23.13 -19.34
N GLN A 291 -13.79 -23.55 -18.08
CA GLN A 291 -13.73 -24.97 -17.79
C GLN A 291 -14.98 -25.53 -18.46
N GLU A 292 -14.76 -26.27 -19.54
CA GLU A 292 -15.81 -26.98 -20.24
C GLU A 292 -16.59 -27.73 -19.18
N GLN A 293 -17.87 -27.37 -19.06
CA GLN A 293 -18.84 -28.26 -18.46
C GLN A 293 -18.83 -29.52 -19.34
N ALA A 294 -18.08 -30.52 -18.89
CA ALA A 294 -18.13 -31.90 -19.36
C ALA A 294 -18.68 -32.76 -18.23
#